data_AF-A0A961FWY8-F1
#
_entry.id   AF-A0A961FWY8-F1
#
_cell.length_a   1.000
_cell.length_b   1.000
_cell.length_c   1.000
_cell.angle_alpha   90.00
_cell.angle_beta   90.00
_cell.angle_gamma   90.00
#
_symmetry.space_group_name_H-M   'P 1'
#
loop_
_entity.id
_entity.type
_entity.pdbx_description
1 polymer ?
#
loop_
_entity_poly.entity_id
_entity_poly.type
_entity_poly.pdbx_seq_one_letter_code
_entity_poly.pdbx_strand_id
1 'polypeptide(L)' 'DRAIDMHISSLRRKLGDDAKNPRFIRTVRGYGYQLIPTDH' A
#
# COMPACT_ATOMS: atom_id res chain seq x y z
N ASP A 1 14.61 1.84 -4.92
CA ASP A 1 13.17 2.13 -4.70
C ASP A 1 12.16 1.50 -5.68
N ARG A 2 12.37 1.44 -7.00
CA ARG A 2 11.33 0.94 -7.93
C ARG A 2 10.79 -0.48 -7.65
N ALA A 3 11.60 -1.36 -7.07
CA ALA A 3 11.17 -2.71 -6.69
C ALA A 3 10.10 -2.68 -5.59
N ILE A 4 10.19 -1.75 -4.63
CA ILE A 4 9.17 -1.58 -3.58
C ILE A 4 7.85 -1.19 -4.23
N ASP A 5 7.86 -0.22 -5.14
CA ASP A 5 6.65 0.23 -5.84
C ASP A 5 5.98 -0.90 -6.62
N MET A 6 6.76 -1.77 -7.29
CA MET A 6 6.23 -2.95 -7.97
C MET A 6 5.58 -3.94 -6.99
N HIS A 7 6.25 -4.22 -5.86
CA HIS A 7 5.69 -5.11 -4.84
C HIS A 7 4.40 -4.54 -4.24
N ILE A 8 4.38 -3.24 -3.91
CA ILE A 8 3.18 -2.56 -3.41
C ILE A 8 2.05 -2.58 -4.44
N SER A 9 2.34 -2.34 -5.72
CA SER A 9 1.32 -2.36 -6.77
C SER A 9 0.75 -3.77 -7.00
N SER A 10 1.59 -4.81 -6.93
CA SER A 10 1.15 -6.21 -7.01
C SER A 10 0.30 -6.59 -5.80
N LEU A 11 0.73 -6.19 -4.60
CA LEU A 11 0.03 -6.45 -3.35
C LEU A 11 -1.34 -5.76 -3.33
N ARG A 12 -1.40 -4.48 -3.72
CA ARG A 12 -2.65 -3.72 -3.90
C ARG A 12 -3.61 -4.43 -4.84
N ARG A 13 -3.12 -4.88 -6.00
CA ARG A 13 -3.94 -5.62 -6.97
C ARG A 13 -4.47 -6.95 -6.42
N LYS A 14 -3.67 -7.69 -5.65
CA LYS A 14 -4.07 -8.96 -5.03
C LYS A 14 -5.11 -8.77 -3.91
N LEU A 15 -4.98 -7.68 -3.15
CA LEU A 15 -5.90 -7.32 -2.07
C LEU A 15 -7.14 -6.55 -2.55
N GLY A 16 -7.18 -6.14 -3.82
CA GLY A 16 -8.21 -5.23 -4.34
C GLY A 16 -8.13 -3.82 -3.74
N ASP A 17 -6.96 -3.43 -3.23
CA ASP A 17 -6.69 -2.14 -2.61
C ASP A 17 -6.37 -1.09 -3.68
N ASP A 18 -7.01 0.08 -3.63
CA ASP A 18 -6.75 1.15 -4.59
C ASP A 18 -5.75 2.16 -3.99
N ALA A 19 -4.80 2.62 -4.80
CA ALA A 19 -3.90 3.70 -4.41
C ALA A 19 -4.66 5.01 -4.10
N LYS A 20 -5.83 5.22 -4.72
CA LYS A 20 -6.70 6.38 -4.46
C LYS A 20 -7.49 6.26 -3.17
N ASN A 21 -7.84 5.03 -2.77
CA ASN A 21 -8.57 4.73 -1.55
C ASN A 21 -7.87 3.61 -0.79
N PRO A 22 -6.69 3.89 -0.18
CA PRO A 22 -5.91 2.86 0.48
C PRO A 22 -6.61 2.39 1.76
N ARG A 23 -7.08 1.15 1.73
CA ARG A 23 -7.66 0.43 2.87
C ARG A 23 -6.62 -0.33 3.65
N PHE A 24 -5.57 -0.81 2.99
CA PHE A 24 -4.53 -1.62 3.62
C PHE A 24 -3.16 -0.95 3.57
N ILE A 25 -2.78 -0.32 2.44
CA ILE A 25 -1.44 0.26 2.28
C ILE A 25 -1.52 1.76 2.02
N ARG A 26 -1.16 2.56 3.02
CA ARG A 26 -1.07 4.01 2.92
C ARG A 26 0.33 4.45 2.50
N THR A 27 0.39 5.41 1.58
CA THR A 27 1.64 6.08 1.21
C THR A 27 1.87 7.27 2.15
N VAL A 28 3.00 7.30 2.84
CA VAL A 28 3.44 8.39 3.73
C VAL A 28 4.57 9.14 3.03
N ARG A 29 4.28 10.34 2.52
CA ARG A 29 5.27 11.18 1.83
C ARG A 29 6.44 11.49 2.79
N GLY A 30 7.66 11.21 2.34
CA GLY A 30 8.89 11.39 3.13
C GLY A 30 9.29 10.19 3.99
N TYR A 31 8.43 9.17 4.14
CA TYR A 31 8.72 7.99 4.97
C TYR A 31 8.55 6.65 4.24
N GLY A 32 7.69 6.58 3.22
CA GLY A 32 7.47 5.36 2.41
C GLY A 32 6.04 4.85 2.49
N TYR A 33 5.87 3.56 2.80
CA TYR A 33 4.58 2.88 2.84
C TYR A 33 4.28 2.34 4.23
N GLN A 34 3.04 2.48 4.67
CA GLN A 34 2.58 2.01 5.98
C GLN A 34 1.36 1.11 5.79
N LEU A 35 1.38 -0.03 6.48
CA LEU A 35 0.22 -0.92 6.59
C LEU A 35 -0.77 -0.34 7.60
N ILE A 36 -2.04 -0.23 7.20
CA ILE A 36 -3.14 0.14 8.06
C ILE A 36 -3.57 -1.15 8.77
N PRO A 37 -3.44 -1.25 10.11
CA PRO A 37 -3.97 -2.39 10.84
C PRO A 37 -5.50 -2.37 10.72
N THR A 38 -6.07 -3.40 10.08
CA THR A 38 -7.48 -3.73 10.20
C THR A 38 -7.69 -4.32 11.59
N ASP A 39 -8.00 -3.46 12.55
CA ASP A 39 -8.46 -3.85 13.88
C ASP A 39 -9.77 -4.64 13.71
N HIS A 40 -9.74 -5.92 14.11
CA HIS A 40 -10.87 -6.84 14.19
C HIS A 40 -11.17 -7.13 15.65
#